data_AF-E3QZK9-F1
#
_entry.id   AF-E3QZK9-F1
#
_cell.length_a   1.000
_cell.length_b   1.000
_cell.length_c   1.000
_cell.angle_alpha   90.00
_cell.angle_beta   90.00
_cell.angle_gamma   90.00
#
_symmetry.space_group_name_H-M   'P 1'
#
loop_
_entity.id
_entity.type
_entity.pdbx_description
1 polymer ?
#
loop_
_entity_poly.entity_id
_entity_poly.type
_entity_poly.pdbx_seq_one_letter_code
_entity_poly.pdbx_strand_id
1 'polypeptide(L)'
;TNDSDIDRRKLSRTVPMKVLCLGLGRTGTASLRSALKQLGFEDTYHMMSASVENPPDCLLWSEALAAKYDNTGQTFGKDKWDALLGHCQAVCDWPAASFASELVAAYPEAKVILTTRDVDNWFISTKATVDWRVNDGFLRALSYVDWASSMYHPMLWKYWNSVFMGDFDKNAKGVFLSHNERVRSLVPPDRLLEFCMSDGWEPLCKFLECPIPAGPFPHVNEGDSFIKRVRRRNYLQLCNVLFRWSTWALACWILYTLTRSGGST
;
A
#
# COMPACT_ATOMS: atom_id res chain seq x y z
N THR A 1 6.23 -14.95 -8.70
CA THR A 1 5.35 -14.37 -7.66
C THR A 1 3.92 -14.49 -8.14
N ASN A 2 2.91 -14.36 -7.28
CA ASN A 2 1.49 -14.44 -7.66
C ASN A 2 0.92 -13.05 -7.94
N ASP A 3 1.73 -12.17 -8.54
CA ASP A 3 1.35 -10.79 -8.82
C ASP A 3 0.35 -10.78 -9.97
N SER A 4 -0.71 -9.98 -9.85
CA SER A 4 -1.64 -9.67 -10.93
C SER A 4 -1.15 -8.45 -11.73
N ASP A 5 -1.69 -8.28 -12.94
CA ASP A 5 -1.36 -7.18 -13.87
C ASP A 5 -2.65 -6.46 -14.31
N ILE A 6 -3.45 -6.04 -13.33
CA ILE A 6 -4.74 -5.39 -13.55
C ILE A 6 -4.51 -3.89 -13.79
N ASP A 7 -4.87 -3.43 -14.98
CA ASP A 7 -4.90 -2.01 -15.32
C ASP A 7 -6.17 -1.34 -14.77
N ARG A 8 -6.06 -0.80 -13.56
CA ARG A 8 -7.16 -0.11 -12.87
C ARG A 8 -7.71 1.10 -13.62
N ARG A 9 -6.94 1.72 -14.54
CA ARG A 9 -7.39 2.90 -15.30
C ARG A 9 -8.62 2.63 -16.16
N LYS A 10 -8.87 1.36 -16.49
CA LYS A 10 -10.00 0.91 -17.29
C LYS A 10 -11.21 0.48 -16.45
N LEU A 11 -11.10 0.56 -15.13
CA LEU A 11 -12.13 0.12 -14.20
C LEU A 11 -12.85 1.31 -13.57
N SER A 12 -14.04 1.03 -13.04
CA SER A 12 -14.83 1.96 -12.25
C SER A 12 -15.21 1.31 -10.92
N ARG A 13 -15.78 2.10 -10.02
CA ARG A 13 -16.27 1.60 -8.73
C ARG A 13 -17.41 0.58 -8.92
N THR A 14 -17.28 -0.58 -8.27
CA THR A 14 -18.26 -1.68 -8.29
C THR A 14 -18.90 -1.91 -6.91
N VAL A 15 -18.25 -1.46 -5.84
CA VAL A 15 -18.77 -1.52 -4.47
C VAL A 15 -18.67 -0.14 -3.80
N PRO A 16 -19.60 0.24 -2.92
CA PRO A 16 -19.56 1.54 -2.25
C PRO A 16 -18.35 1.64 -1.32
N MET A 17 -17.71 2.81 -1.27
CA MET A 17 -16.71 3.11 -0.24
C MET A 17 -17.43 3.32 1.09
N LYS A 18 -17.23 2.42 2.05
CA LYS A 18 -17.90 2.45 3.36
C LYS A 18 -17.00 3.01 4.45
N VAL A 19 -15.69 2.70 4.43
CA VAL A 19 -14.77 3.04 5.51
C VAL A 19 -13.43 3.57 4.99
N LEU A 20 -13.00 4.72 5.52
CA LEU A 20 -11.67 5.27 5.31
C LEU A 20 -10.85 5.07 6.59
N CYS A 21 -9.90 4.13 6.56
CA CYS A 21 -9.00 3.89 7.68
C CYS A 21 -7.74 4.77 7.52
N LEU A 22 -7.80 6.00 8.03
CA LEU A 22 -6.83 7.05 7.74
C LEU A 22 -5.71 7.16 8.78
N GLY A 23 -5.47 6.12 9.58
CA GLY A 23 -4.23 6.05 10.36
C GLY A 23 -3.02 5.73 9.48
N LEU A 24 -1.87 6.31 9.83
CA LEU A 24 -0.62 6.04 9.12
C LEU A 24 -0.20 4.58 9.27
N GLY A 25 0.62 4.08 8.37
CA GLY A 25 1.16 2.72 8.50
C GLY A 25 1.88 2.50 9.83
N ARG A 26 1.94 1.23 10.27
CA ARG A 26 2.53 0.78 11.55
C ARG A 26 1.72 1.11 12.82
N THR A 27 0.45 1.48 12.67
CA THR A 27 -0.55 1.62 13.75
C THR A 27 -1.53 0.43 13.84
N GLY A 28 -1.26 -0.68 13.13
CA GLY A 28 -2.14 -1.86 13.10
C GLY A 28 -3.02 -1.98 11.85
N THR A 29 -2.74 -1.23 10.79
CA THR A 29 -3.49 -1.21 9.52
C THR A 29 -3.71 -2.60 8.89
N ALA A 30 -2.73 -3.50 8.97
CA ALA A 30 -2.87 -4.87 8.49
C ALA A 30 -3.82 -5.73 9.35
N SER A 31 -3.81 -5.54 10.66
CA SER A 31 -4.78 -6.14 11.59
C SER A 31 -6.19 -5.63 11.29
N LEU A 32 -6.33 -4.32 11.09
CA LEU A 32 -7.61 -3.73 10.71
C LEU A 32 -8.12 -4.24 9.35
N ARG A 33 -7.23 -4.40 8.35
CA ARG A 33 -7.58 -5.03 7.06
C ARG A 33 -8.14 -6.44 7.25
N SER A 34 -7.51 -7.24 8.12
CA SER A 34 -7.97 -8.59 8.46
C SER A 34 -9.30 -8.56 9.21
N ALA A 35 -9.47 -7.63 10.15
CA ALA A 35 -10.69 -7.48 10.93
C ALA A 35 -11.88 -7.12 10.04
N LEU A 36 -11.73 -6.13 9.15
CA LEU A 36 -12.79 -5.74 8.21
C LEU A 36 -13.19 -6.88 7.27
N LYS A 37 -12.22 -7.70 6.83
CA LYS A 37 -12.52 -8.91 6.06
C LYS A 37 -13.38 -9.91 6.86
N GLN A 38 -13.10 -10.11 8.14
CA GLN A 38 -13.93 -10.97 9.01
C GLN A 38 -15.32 -10.39 9.27
N LEU A 39 -15.47 -9.05 9.22
CA LEU A 39 -16.76 -8.36 9.27
C LEU A 39 -17.53 -8.39 7.94
N GLY A 40 -17.02 -9.09 6.92
CA GLY A 40 -17.70 -9.27 5.64
C GLY A 40 -17.54 -8.12 4.65
N PHE A 41 -16.52 -7.27 4.83
CA PHE A 41 -16.15 -6.31 3.78
C PHE A 41 -15.59 -7.07 2.57
N GLU A 42 -16.06 -6.71 1.38
CA GLU A 42 -15.63 -7.31 0.10
C GLU A 42 -14.11 -7.31 -0.03
N ASP A 43 -13.52 -6.12 0.07
CA ASP A 43 -12.08 -5.94 0.18
C ASP A 43 -11.74 -4.63 0.91
N THR A 44 -10.56 -4.61 1.50
CA THR A 44 -9.94 -3.43 2.13
C THR A 44 -8.58 -3.21 1.48
N TYR A 45 -8.45 -2.12 0.74
CA TYR A 45 -7.20 -1.77 0.06
C TYR A 45 -6.10 -1.44 1.10
N HIS A 46 -4.86 -1.88 0.84
CA HIS A 46 -3.69 -1.64 1.71
C HIS A 46 -2.43 -1.48 0.83
N MET A 47 -1.31 -0.97 1.37
CA MET A 47 -0.01 -1.04 0.67
C MET A 47 0.34 -2.44 0.12
N MET A 48 -0.14 -3.52 0.76
CA MET A 48 0.05 -4.89 0.24
C MET A 48 -0.62 -5.09 -1.12
N SER A 49 -1.75 -4.43 -1.36
CA SER A 49 -2.42 -4.43 -2.67
C SER A 49 -1.50 -3.91 -3.77
N ALA A 50 -0.86 -2.76 -3.57
CA ALA A 50 0.08 -2.21 -4.56
C ALA A 50 1.43 -2.95 -4.61
N SER A 51 1.95 -3.41 -3.47
CA SER A 51 3.32 -3.92 -3.39
C SER A 51 3.46 -5.41 -3.72
N VAL A 52 2.42 -6.21 -3.46
CA VAL A 52 2.49 -7.68 -3.59
C VAL A 52 1.29 -8.35 -4.26
N GLU A 53 0.18 -7.65 -4.50
CA GLU A 53 -1.03 -8.23 -5.12
C GLU A 53 -1.19 -7.73 -6.57
N ASN A 54 -1.15 -6.41 -6.80
CA ASN A 54 -1.27 -5.75 -8.10
C ASN A 54 -0.25 -4.59 -8.26
N PRO A 55 1.01 -4.86 -8.65
CA PRO A 55 2.05 -3.85 -8.87
C PRO A 55 1.66 -2.64 -9.74
N PRO A 56 0.85 -2.78 -10.80
CA PRO A 56 0.39 -1.64 -11.61
C PRO A 56 -0.33 -0.54 -10.83
N ASP A 57 -0.91 -0.84 -9.66
CA ASP A 57 -1.53 0.17 -8.79
C ASP A 57 -0.50 1.24 -8.36
N CYS A 58 0.79 0.88 -8.28
CA CYS A 58 1.87 1.82 -7.98
C CYS A 58 1.96 2.97 -9.00
N LEU A 59 1.53 2.76 -10.24
CA LEU A 59 1.54 3.79 -11.27
C LEU A 59 0.48 4.87 -10.98
N LEU A 60 -0.74 4.47 -10.60
CA LEU A 60 -1.79 5.41 -10.19
C LEU A 60 -1.44 6.12 -8.88
N TRP A 61 -0.83 5.42 -7.93
CA TRP A 61 -0.29 6.08 -6.72
C TRP A 61 0.80 7.09 -7.06
N SER A 62 1.68 6.79 -8.02
CA SER A 62 2.72 7.74 -8.46
C SER A 62 2.13 8.99 -9.11
N GLU A 63 1.04 8.85 -9.89
CA GLU A 63 0.27 9.98 -10.42
C GLU A 63 -0.36 10.81 -9.29
N ALA A 64 -1.00 10.16 -8.31
CA ALA A 64 -1.60 10.85 -7.17
C ALA A 64 -0.55 11.63 -6.36
N LEU A 65 0.62 11.03 -6.15
CA LEU A 65 1.74 11.67 -5.47
C LEU A 65 2.29 12.86 -6.24
N ALA A 66 2.44 12.73 -7.57
CA ALA A 66 2.85 13.85 -8.42
C ALA A 66 1.86 15.01 -8.34
N ALA A 67 0.57 14.72 -8.48
CA ALA A 67 -0.49 15.73 -8.41
C ALA A 67 -0.52 16.46 -7.05
N LYS A 68 -0.23 15.76 -5.96
CA LYS A 68 -0.25 16.32 -4.60
C LYS A 68 1.02 17.08 -4.22
N TYR A 69 2.20 16.55 -4.55
CA TYR A 69 3.46 17.03 -3.99
C TYR A 69 4.33 17.80 -4.98
N ASP A 70 4.13 17.63 -6.30
CA ASP A 70 4.97 18.30 -7.31
C ASP A 70 4.30 19.57 -7.86
N ASN A 71 3.08 19.91 -7.39
CA ASN A 71 2.24 20.98 -7.95
C ASN A 71 2.03 20.88 -9.47
N THR A 72 2.19 19.69 -10.04
CA THR A 72 2.01 19.44 -11.48
C THR A 72 0.64 18.81 -11.73
N GLY A 73 -0.23 19.52 -12.44
CA GLY A 73 -1.46 18.96 -13.01
C GLY A 73 -2.74 19.20 -12.19
N GLN A 74 -3.81 18.52 -12.61
CA GLN A 74 -5.10 18.50 -11.91
C GLN A 74 -5.03 17.62 -10.67
N THR A 75 -5.83 17.96 -9.65
CA THR A 75 -6.03 17.12 -8.47
C THR A 75 -6.46 15.71 -8.85
N PHE A 76 -6.01 14.70 -8.11
CA PHE A 76 -6.40 13.32 -8.36
C PHE A 76 -7.89 13.16 -8.03
N GLY A 77 -8.71 13.10 -9.09
CA GLY A 77 -10.16 13.18 -9.02
C GLY A 77 -10.83 11.90 -8.49
N LYS A 78 -12.13 12.03 -8.19
CA LYS A 78 -12.96 10.92 -7.71
C LYS A 78 -13.02 9.77 -8.72
N ASP A 79 -13.05 10.06 -10.01
CA ASP A 79 -12.98 9.07 -11.10
C ASP A 79 -11.71 8.19 -10.99
N LYS A 80 -10.55 8.81 -10.73
CA LYS A 80 -9.31 8.07 -10.54
C LYS A 80 -9.28 7.31 -9.21
N TRP A 81 -9.88 7.85 -8.15
CA TRP A 81 -10.06 7.11 -6.89
C TRP A 81 -10.99 5.91 -7.06
N ASP A 82 -12.07 6.05 -7.83
CA ASP A 82 -13.00 4.98 -8.15
C ASP A 82 -12.34 3.92 -9.04
N ALA A 83 -11.47 4.31 -9.97
CA ALA A 83 -10.68 3.37 -10.76
C ALA A 83 -9.73 2.53 -9.89
N LEU A 84 -8.97 3.19 -9.01
CA LEU A 84 -7.97 2.54 -8.15
C LEU A 84 -8.60 1.70 -7.03
N LEU A 85 -9.60 2.25 -6.33
CA LEU A 85 -10.17 1.69 -5.10
C LEU A 85 -11.58 1.12 -5.31
N GLY A 86 -12.04 1.03 -6.55
CA GLY A 86 -13.44 0.75 -6.90
C GLY A 86 -13.97 -0.60 -6.47
N HIS A 87 -13.07 -1.56 -6.31
CA HIS A 87 -13.33 -2.93 -5.89
C HIS A 87 -13.26 -3.10 -4.36
N CYS A 88 -12.88 -2.07 -3.62
CA CYS A 88 -12.75 -2.11 -2.17
C CYS A 88 -13.84 -1.28 -1.50
N GLN A 89 -14.39 -1.82 -0.41
CA GLN A 89 -15.32 -1.11 0.48
C GLN A 89 -14.59 -0.32 1.55
N ALA A 90 -13.31 -0.59 1.77
CA ALA A 90 -12.48 0.19 2.66
C ALA A 90 -11.08 0.40 2.09
N VAL A 91 -10.36 1.38 2.63
CA VAL A 91 -8.96 1.64 2.31
C VAL A 91 -8.19 2.00 3.57
N CYS A 92 -6.99 1.46 3.72
CA CYS A 92 -6.10 1.72 4.84
C CYS A 92 -4.65 1.83 4.40
N ASP A 93 -3.80 2.20 5.37
CA ASP A 93 -2.34 2.25 5.22
C ASP A 93 -1.86 3.30 4.21
N TRP A 94 -0.56 3.31 3.98
CA TRP A 94 0.05 4.12 2.94
C TRP A 94 -0.20 3.50 1.55
N PRO A 95 -0.22 4.29 0.48
CA PRO A 95 -0.16 5.76 0.45
C PRO A 95 -1.48 6.45 0.83
N ALA A 96 -2.60 5.72 0.87
CA ALA A 96 -3.95 6.26 1.00
C ALA A 96 -4.15 7.20 2.20
N ALA A 97 -3.60 6.86 3.38
CA ALA A 97 -3.71 7.71 4.56
C ALA A 97 -3.21 9.14 4.31
N SER A 98 -2.16 9.33 3.51
CA SER A 98 -1.64 10.67 3.18
C SER A 98 -2.58 11.50 2.30
N PHE A 99 -3.60 10.88 1.70
CA PHE A 99 -4.66 11.52 0.94
C PHE A 99 -5.95 11.71 1.74
N ALA A 100 -5.84 11.83 3.08
CA ALA A 100 -6.99 11.96 3.98
C ALA A 100 -8.03 13.02 3.54
N SER A 101 -7.62 14.25 3.20
CA SER A 101 -8.59 15.28 2.75
C SER A 101 -9.27 14.90 1.45
N GLU A 102 -8.48 14.42 0.49
CA GLU A 102 -8.95 14.10 -0.84
C GLU A 102 -9.93 12.93 -0.79
N LEU A 103 -9.64 11.90 0.00
CA LEU A 103 -10.51 10.75 0.19
C LEU A 103 -11.76 11.10 1.00
N VAL A 104 -11.66 11.90 2.07
CA VAL A 104 -12.83 12.35 2.84
C VAL A 104 -13.76 13.21 1.97
N ALA A 105 -13.19 14.09 1.15
CA ALA A 105 -13.97 14.92 0.22
C ALA A 105 -14.61 14.07 -0.90
N ALA A 106 -13.89 13.07 -1.41
CA ALA A 106 -14.40 12.18 -2.47
C ALA A 106 -15.49 11.22 -1.98
N TYR A 107 -15.48 10.86 -0.69
CA TYR A 107 -16.41 9.91 -0.07
C TYR A 107 -17.01 10.48 1.24
N PRO A 108 -17.88 11.49 1.16
CA PRO A 108 -18.43 12.16 2.34
C PRO A 108 -19.32 11.26 3.21
N GLU A 109 -19.87 10.19 2.65
CA GLU A 109 -20.70 9.21 3.36
C GLU A 109 -19.89 8.13 4.09
N ALA A 110 -18.59 8.00 3.78
CA ALA A 110 -17.78 6.95 4.38
C ALA A 110 -17.45 7.28 5.84
N LYS A 111 -17.56 6.29 6.72
CA LYS A 111 -17.08 6.36 8.11
C LYS A 111 -15.56 6.44 8.14
N VAL A 112 -14.99 7.15 9.10
CA VAL A 112 -13.53 7.31 9.23
C VAL A 112 -13.03 6.62 10.49
N ILE A 113 -11.98 5.81 10.33
CA ILE A 113 -11.27 5.19 11.45
C ILE A 113 -9.85 5.76 11.48
N LEU A 114 -9.49 6.45 12.56
CA LEU A 114 -8.14 6.91 12.82
C LEU A 114 -7.46 5.94 13.78
N THR A 115 -6.63 5.04 13.25
CA THR A 115 -5.82 4.19 14.12
C THR A 115 -4.64 4.96 14.66
N THR A 116 -4.44 4.96 15.97
CA THR A 116 -3.36 5.70 16.64
C THR A 116 -2.40 4.77 17.37
N ARG A 117 -1.25 5.33 17.77
CA ARG A 117 -0.22 4.67 18.57
C ARG A 117 0.60 5.76 19.25
N ASP A 118 1.25 5.41 20.35
CA ASP A 118 2.33 6.24 20.89
C ASP A 118 3.37 6.57 19.79
N VAL A 119 3.72 7.85 19.67
CA VAL A 119 4.50 8.38 18.56
C VAL A 119 5.94 7.86 18.56
N ASP A 120 6.53 7.64 19.74
CA ASP A 120 7.90 7.13 19.86
C ASP A 120 7.96 5.66 19.46
N ASN A 121 7.02 4.86 19.95
CA ASN A 121 6.88 3.46 19.56
C ASN A 121 6.55 3.31 18.06
N TRP A 122 5.71 4.19 17.51
CA TRP A 122 5.44 4.23 16.08
C TRP A 122 6.69 4.57 15.28
N PHE A 123 7.47 5.57 15.71
CA PHE A 123 8.70 5.98 15.04
C PHE A 123 9.71 4.82 14.99
N ILE A 124 9.97 4.17 16.13
CA ILE A 124 10.89 3.03 16.22
C ILE A 124 10.43 1.90 15.30
N SER A 125 9.13 1.55 15.33
CA SER A 125 8.58 0.49 14.48
C SER A 125 8.70 0.82 12.99
N THR A 126 8.44 2.08 12.63
CA THR A 126 8.49 2.55 11.25
C THR A 126 9.92 2.59 10.72
N LYS A 127 10.86 3.07 11.53
CA LYS A 127 12.29 3.08 11.21
C LYS A 127 12.82 1.66 10.93
N ALA A 128 12.49 0.73 11.82
CA ALA A 128 12.93 -0.66 11.71
C ALA A 128 12.27 -1.45 10.56
N THR A 129 11.25 -0.90 9.88
CA THR A 129 10.49 -1.62 8.85
C THR A 129 10.43 -0.87 7.52
N VAL A 130 9.57 0.13 7.41
CA VAL A 130 9.27 0.78 6.14
C VAL A 130 10.38 1.73 5.72
N ASP A 131 10.98 2.47 6.66
CA ASP A 131 12.15 3.31 6.37
C ASP A 131 13.33 2.47 5.88
N TRP A 132 13.64 1.36 6.57
CA TRP A 132 14.61 0.38 6.09
C TRP A 132 14.27 -0.13 4.68
N ARG A 133 12.98 -0.42 4.41
CA ARG A 133 12.53 -0.94 3.11
C ARG A 133 12.71 0.07 1.98
N VAL A 134 12.45 1.35 2.24
CA VAL A 134 12.66 2.45 1.28
C VAL A 134 14.14 2.55 0.91
N ASN A 135 15.03 2.29 1.88
CA ASN A 135 16.49 2.36 1.71
C ASN A 135 17.14 1.00 1.37
N ASP A 136 16.35 -0.03 1.06
CA ASP A 136 16.84 -1.37 0.72
C ASP A 136 17.55 -1.37 -0.65
N GLY A 137 18.88 -1.36 -0.62
CA GLY A 137 19.71 -1.37 -1.83
C GLY A 137 19.46 -2.57 -2.75
N PHE A 138 19.02 -3.72 -2.21
CA PHE A 138 18.68 -4.88 -3.03
C PHE A 138 17.36 -4.67 -3.78
N LEU A 139 16.34 -4.12 -3.11
CA LEU A 139 15.11 -3.71 -3.79
C LEU A 139 15.38 -2.66 -4.87
N ARG A 140 16.24 -1.67 -4.57
CA ARG A 140 16.63 -0.65 -5.55
C ARG A 140 17.27 -1.28 -6.78
N ALA A 141 18.25 -2.17 -6.61
CA ALA A 141 18.89 -2.87 -7.72
C ALA A 141 17.88 -3.72 -8.51
N LEU A 142 17.01 -4.45 -7.81
CA LEU A 142 15.98 -5.28 -8.42
C LEU A 142 14.96 -4.47 -9.24
N SER A 143 14.68 -3.22 -8.85
CA SER A 143 13.77 -2.32 -9.58
C SER A 143 14.20 -2.01 -11.01
N TYR A 144 15.49 -2.18 -11.36
CA TYR A 144 15.97 -1.98 -12.73
C TYR A 144 15.68 -3.17 -13.65
N VAL A 145 15.33 -4.34 -13.12
CA VAL A 145 15.25 -5.60 -13.88
C VAL A 145 13.96 -6.38 -13.67
N ASP A 146 13.30 -6.22 -12.52
CA ASP A 146 12.03 -6.86 -12.21
C ASP A 146 10.86 -5.89 -12.45
N TRP A 147 9.91 -6.31 -13.28
CA TRP A 147 8.76 -5.50 -13.70
C TRP A 147 7.95 -4.95 -12.51
N ALA A 148 7.62 -5.77 -11.51
CA ALA A 148 6.83 -5.34 -10.36
C ALA A 148 7.62 -4.36 -9.46
N SER A 149 8.88 -4.67 -9.20
CA SER A 149 9.78 -3.83 -8.41
C SER A 149 10.07 -2.49 -9.09
N SER A 150 10.09 -2.46 -10.43
CA SER A 150 10.28 -1.25 -11.23
C SER A 150 9.16 -0.22 -11.04
N MET A 151 7.96 -0.65 -10.67
CA MET A 151 6.83 0.23 -10.36
C MET A 151 6.79 0.56 -8.87
N TYR A 152 7.04 -0.44 -8.02
CA TYR A 152 6.92 -0.32 -6.57
C TYR A 152 8.01 0.56 -5.93
N HIS A 153 9.28 0.31 -6.24
CA HIS A 153 10.38 1.02 -5.57
C HIS A 153 10.36 2.53 -5.85
N PRO A 154 10.21 3.02 -7.10
CA PRO A 154 10.12 4.45 -7.36
C PRO A 154 8.92 5.12 -6.69
N MET A 155 7.74 4.47 -6.69
CA MET A 155 6.55 4.96 -6.00
C MET A 155 6.80 5.08 -4.49
N LEU A 156 7.34 4.02 -3.88
CA LEU A 156 7.65 3.99 -2.44
C LEU A 156 8.68 5.07 -2.07
N TRP A 157 9.75 5.19 -2.84
CA TRP A 157 10.80 6.18 -2.60
C TRP A 157 10.26 7.61 -2.72
N LYS A 158 9.48 7.89 -3.78
CA LYS A 158 8.83 9.20 -3.96
C LYS A 158 7.91 9.50 -2.80
N TYR A 159 7.00 8.57 -2.46
CA TYR A 159 6.09 8.69 -1.34
C TYR A 159 6.84 9.07 -0.05
N TRP A 160 7.89 8.32 0.28
CA TRP A 160 8.64 8.51 1.53
C TRP A 160 9.30 9.88 1.59
N ASN A 161 9.99 10.27 0.51
CA ASN A 161 10.67 11.56 0.45
C ASN A 161 9.70 12.74 0.46
N SER A 162 8.55 12.63 -0.21
CA SER A 162 7.53 13.69 -0.21
C SER A 162 6.87 13.84 1.16
N VAL A 163 6.45 12.75 1.80
CA VAL A 163 5.74 12.79 3.08
C VAL A 163 6.65 13.26 4.22
N PHE A 164 7.91 12.80 4.23
CA PHE A 164 8.87 13.13 5.28
C PHE A 164 9.86 14.22 4.87
N MET A 165 9.59 14.95 3.79
CA MET A 165 10.40 16.09 3.32
C MET A 165 11.90 15.74 3.20
N GLY A 166 12.19 14.53 2.71
CA GLY A 166 13.56 14.01 2.52
C GLY A 166 14.29 13.57 3.79
N ASP A 167 13.71 13.74 4.98
CA ASP A 167 14.36 13.40 6.25
C ASP A 167 13.37 12.77 7.24
N PHE A 168 13.30 11.44 7.21
CA PHE A 168 12.43 10.67 8.10
C PHE A 168 12.78 10.88 9.57
N ASP A 169 14.05 10.80 9.93
CA ASP A 169 14.51 10.89 11.31
C ASP A 169 14.11 12.22 11.97
N LYS A 170 14.25 13.32 11.22
CA LYS A 170 13.89 14.65 11.70
C LYS A 170 12.38 14.90 11.72
N ASN A 171 11.67 14.46 10.68
CA ASN A 171 10.30 14.95 10.42
C ASN A 171 9.20 13.97 10.86
N ALA A 172 9.50 12.68 11.02
CA ALA A 172 8.47 11.65 11.14
C ALA A 172 7.49 11.86 12.30
N LYS A 173 7.97 12.22 13.49
CA LYS A 173 7.11 12.43 14.66
C LYS A 173 6.16 13.62 14.45
N GLY A 174 6.68 14.72 13.90
CA GLY A 174 5.89 15.90 13.57
C GLY A 174 4.80 15.57 12.54
N VAL A 175 5.18 14.88 11.46
CA VAL A 175 4.24 14.42 10.42
C VAL A 175 3.16 13.52 11.01
N PHE A 176 3.51 12.59 11.91
CA PHE A 176 2.54 11.70 12.56
C PHE A 176 1.51 12.46 13.40
N LEU A 177 1.97 13.35 14.26
CA LEU A 177 1.09 14.14 15.13
C LEU A 177 0.19 15.08 14.31
N SER A 178 0.77 15.82 13.36
CA SER A 178 0.01 16.72 12.50
C SER A 178 -0.99 15.98 11.60
N HIS A 179 -0.66 14.77 11.14
CA HIS A 179 -1.59 13.94 10.39
C HIS A 179 -2.81 13.53 11.23
N ASN A 180 -2.59 13.09 12.47
CA ASN A 180 -3.69 12.70 13.35
C ASN A 180 -4.62 13.89 13.66
N GLU A 181 -4.06 15.05 13.99
CA GLU A 181 -4.85 16.29 14.18
C GLU A 181 -5.62 16.69 12.93
N ARG A 182 -5.01 16.55 11.76
CA ARG A 182 -5.66 16.81 10.48
C ARG A 182 -6.82 15.85 10.23
N VAL A 183 -6.67 14.56 10.51
CA VAL A 183 -7.79 13.61 10.34
C VAL A 183 -8.94 13.96 11.30
N ARG A 184 -8.64 14.32 12.56
CA ARG A 184 -9.64 14.77 13.53
C ARG A 184 -10.43 15.99 13.06
N SER A 185 -9.77 16.93 12.37
CA SER A 185 -10.43 18.16 11.89
C SER A 185 -11.22 17.99 10.59
N LEU A 186 -11.00 16.90 9.84
CA LEU A 186 -11.65 16.68 8.54
C LEU A 186 -13.08 16.16 8.63
N VAL A 187 -13.46 15.53 9.74
CA VAL A 187 -14.75 14.85 9.88
C VAL A 187 -15.39 15.14 11.24
N PRO A 188 -16.73 15.19 11.32
CA PRO A 188 -17.39 15.37 12.59
C PRO A 188 -17.24 14.12 13.49
N PRO A 189 -17.33 14.27 14.83
CA PRO A 189 -17.05 13.19 15.78
C PRO A 189 -17.91 11.93 15.62
N ASP A 190 -19.14 12.06 15.14
CA ASP A 190 -20.06 10.94 14.90
C ASP A 190 -19.61 10.05 13.73
N ARG A 191 -18.80 10.58 12.80
CA ARG A 191 -18.21 9.86 11.67
C ARG A 191 -16.76 9.43 11.92
N LEU A 192 -16.23 9.66 13.13
CA LEU A 192 -14.85 9.35 13.48
C LEU A 192 -14.75 8.35 14.62
N LEU A 193 -14.03 7.26 14.39
CA LEU A 193 -13.56 6.37 15.43
C LEU A 193 -12.05 6.49 15.58
N GLU A 194 -11.58 6.95 16.74
CA GLU A 194 -10.20 6.71 17.14
C GLU A 194 -10.06 5.29 17.69
N PHE A 195 -9.08 4.53 17.18
CA PHE A 195 -9.01 3.09 17.43
C PHE A 195 -7.58 2.60 17.65
N CYS A 196 -7.35 1.89 18.74
CA CYS A 196 -6.14 1.10 18.95
C CYS A 196 -6.46 -0.39 18.80
N MET A 197 -5.52 -1.19 18.31
CA MET A 197 -5.73 -2.64 18.15
C MET A 197 -6.02 -3.35 19.48
N SER A 198 -5.60 -2.76 20.61
CA SER A 198 -5.91 -3.25 21.95
C SER A 198 -7.39 -3.11 22.34
N ASP A 199 -8.13 -2.26 21.65
CA ASP A 199 -9.53 -1.97 21.96
C ASP A 199 -10.46 -3.13 21.52
N GLY A 200 -9.96 -4.00 20.63
CA GLY A 200 -10.65 -5.21 20.23
C GLY A 200 -11.89 -4.97 19.36
N TRP A 201 -12.84 -5.91 19.42
CA TRP A 201 -14.00 -5.91 18.51
C TRP A 201 -15.07 -4.90 18.87
N GLU A 202 -15.34 -4.69 20.16
CA GLU A 202 -16.53 -3.98 20.63
C GLU A 202 -16.66 -2.55 20.06
N PRO A 203 -15.67 -1.65 20.21
CA PRO A 203 -15.82 -0.30 19.68
C PRO A 203 -15.85 -0.26 18.15
N LEU A 204 -15.11 -1.15 17.48
CA LEU A 204 -15.12 -1.25 16.02
C LEU A 204 -16.50 -1.68 15.49
N CYS A 205 -17.06 -2.75 16.04
CA CYS A 205 -18.33 -3.31 15.60
C CYS A 205 -19.50 -2.37 15.92
N LYS A 206 -19.47 -1.73 17.10
CA LYS A 206 -20.45 -0.70 17.47
C LYS A 206 -20.42 0.47 16.48
N PHE A 207 -19.24 0.97 16.14
CA PHE A 207 -19.09 2.09 15.21
C PHE A 207 -19.50 1.71 13.79
N LEU A 208 -19.22 0.48 13.35
CA LEU A 208 -19.60 -0.02 12.02
C LEU A 208 -21.02 -0.57 11.94
N GLU A 209 -21.74 -0.62 13.06
CA GLU A 209 -23.11 -1.14 13.17
C GLU A 209 -23.25 -2.59 12.67
N CYS A 210 -22.28 -3.44 13.07
CA CYS A 210 -22.24 -4.85 12.69
C CYS A 210 -22.12 -5.75 13.93
N PRO A 211 -22.51 -7.03 13.84
CA PRO A 211 -22.33 -7.98 14.95
C PRO A 211 -20.84 -8.25 15.20
N ILE A 212 -20.49 -8.53 16.47
CA ILE A 212 -19.15 -8.98 16.85
C ILE A 212 -18.94 -10.41 16.30
N PRO A 213 -17.88 -10.67 15.52
CA PRO A 213 -17.60 -12.00 14.99
C PRO A 213 -17.05 -12.93 16.09
N ALA A 214 -17.06 -14.23 15.82
CA ALA A 214 -16.45 -15.21 16.71
C ALA A 214 -14.92 -15.16 16.64
N GLY A 215 -14.26 -15.26 17.80
CA GLY A 215 -12.79 -15.36 17.90
C GLY A 215 -12.10 -14.05 18.32
N PRO A 216 -10.79 -14.12 18.58
CA PRO A 216 -10.02 -12.97 19.05
C PRO A 216 -9.83 -11.93 17.93
N PHE A 217 -9.60 -10.67 18.32
CA PHE A 217 -9.26 -9.63 17.37
C PHE A 217 -7.94 -9.97 16.65
N PRO A 218 -7.82 -9.73 15.33
CA PRO A 218 -6.62 -10.12 14.59
C PRO A 218 -5.38 -9.34 15.03
N HIS A 219 -4.30 -10.06 15.34
CA HIS A 219 -2.96 -9.48 15.55
C HIS A 219 -1.99 -10.02 14.50
N VAL A 220 -1.76 -9.22 13.45
CA VAL A 220 -0.88 -9.60 12.32
C VAL A 220 0.15 -8.50 12.05
N ASN A 221 1.20 -8.84 11.29
CA ASN A 221 2.21 -7.90 10.77
C ASN A 221 3.22 -7.33 11.80
N GLU A 222 3.71 -8.19 12.70
CA GLU A 222 4.87 -7.91 13.56
C GLU A 222 6.14 -7.59 12.75
N GLY A 223 7.07 -6.83 13.33
CA GLY A 223 8.27 -6.31 12.63
C GLY A 223 9.14 -7.39 11.99
N ASP A 224 9.51 -8.43 12.74
CA ASP A 224 10.34 -9.53 12.21
C ASP A 224 9.64 -10.30 11.08
N SER A 225 8.32 -10.46 11.21
CA SER A 225 7.51 -11.10 10.18
C SER A 225 7.53 -10.28 8.88
N PHE A 226 7.55 -8.95 8.97
CA PHE A 226 7.64 -8.05 7.81
C PHE A 226 8.97 -8.23 7.07
N ILE A 227 10.11 -8.11 7.77
CA ILE A 227 11.44 -8.19 7.16
C ILE A 227 11.66 -9.54 6.46
N LYS A 228 11.27 -10.65 7.12
CA LYS A 228 11.35 -11.99 6.52
C LYS A 228 10.53 -12.09 5.23
N ARG A 229 9.28 -11.59 5.24
CA ARG A 229 8.40 -11.63 4.06
C ARG A 229 8.96 -10.81 2.89
N VAL A 230 9.42 -9.59 3.13
CA VAL A 230 9.91 -8.71 2.04
C VAL A 230 11.24 -9.20 1.46
N ARG A 231 12.14 -9.75 2.29
CA ARG A 231 13.37 -10.40 1.79
C ARG A 231 13.06 -11.63 0.94
N ARG A 232 12.15 -12.50 1.41
CA ARG A 232 11.70 -13.66 0.65
C ARG A 232 11.10 -13.24 -0.69
N ARG A 233 10.29 -12.18 -0.71
CA ARG A 233 9.73 -11.64 -1.96
C ARG A 233 10.82 -11.18 -2.92
N ASN A 234 11.78 -10.35 -2.48
CA ASN A 234 12.86 -9.88 -3.35
C ASN A 234 13.65 -11.07 -3.94
N TYR A 235 13.92 -12.10 -3.13
CA TYR A 235 14.59 -13.32 -3.59
C TYR A 235 13.80 -14.03 -4.69
N LEU A 236 12.49 -14.25 -4.48
CA LEU A 236 11.64 -14.90 -5.48
C LEU A 236 11.53 -14.08 -6.77
N GLN A 237 11.51 -12.75 -6.68
CA GLN A 237 11.53 -11.87 -7.85
C GLN A 237 12.85 -12.00 -8.62
N LEU A 238 13.99 -11.99 -7.92
CA LEU A 238 15.29 -12.23 -8.55
C LEU A 238 15.34 -13.60 -9.25
N CYS A 239 14.85 -14.67 -8.61
CA CYS A 239 14.76 -15.98 -9.23
C CYS A 239 13.94 -15.95 -10.54
N ASN A 240 12.80 -15.22 -10.56
CA ASN A 240 12.00 -15.09 -11.78
C ASN A 240 12.74 -14.32 -12.88
N VAL A 241 13.47 -13.25 -12.52
CA VAL A 241 14.30 -12.49 -13.48
C VAL A 241 15.36 -13.40 -14.09
N LEU A 242 16.13 -14.10 -13.25
CA LEU A 242 17.18 -15.00 -13.70
C LEU A 242 16.63 -16.14 -14.57
N PHE A 243 15.48 -16.70 -14.21
CA PHE A 243 14.80 -17.72 -15.02
C PHE A 243 14.35 -17.18 -16.39
N ARG A 244 13.79 -15.97 -16.44
CA ARG A 244 13.43 -15.32 -17.71
C ARG A 244 14.67 -15.07 -18.56
N TRP A 245 15.75 -14.55 -17.98
CA TRP A 245 16.98 -14.28 -18.73
C TRP A 245 17.66 -15.55 -19.24
N SER A 246 17.68 -16.62 -18.44
CA SER A 246 18.25 -17.90 -18.88
C SER A 246 17.45 -18.54 -20.02
N THR A 247 16.11 -18.43 -19.99
CA THR A 247 15.25 -18.90 -21.08
C THR A 247 15.46 -18.10 -22.37
N TRP A 248 15.58 -16.77 -22.28
CA TRP A 248 15.95 -15.94 -23.44
C TRP A 248 17.34 -16.27 -23.98
N ALA A 249 18.34 -16.41 -23.11
CA ALA A 249 19.69 -16.77 -23.51
C ALA A 249 19.74 -18.14 -24.21
N LEU A 250 19.01 -19.13 -23.69
CA LEU A 250 18.90 -20.45 -24.30
C LEU A 250 18.20 -20.38 -25.67
N ALA A 251 17.10 -19.62 -25.79
CA ALA A 251 16.41 -19.43 -27.06
C ALA A 251 17.32 -18.76 -28.11
N CYS A 252 18.04 -17.70 -27.73
CA CYS A 252 19.02 -17.04 -28.61
C CYS A 252 20.14 -17.99 -29.02
N TRP A 253 20.66 -18.80 -28.10
CA TRP A 253 21.69 -19.79 -28.40
C TRP A 253 21.19 -20.87 -29.38
N ILE A 254 19.97 -21.39 -29.21
CA ILE A 254 19.36 -22.35 -30.15
C ILE A 254 19.17 -21.71 -31.53
N LEU A 255 18.67 -20.48 -31.62
CA LEU A 255 18.52 -19.78 -32.90
C LEU A 255 19.87 -19.56 -33.59
N TYR A 256 20.91 -19.20 -32.82
CA TYR A 256 22.26 -19.03 -33.34
C TYR A 256 22.85 -20.34 -33.89
N THR A 257 22.63 -21.48 -33.23
CA THR A 257 23.15 -22.77 -33.72
C THR A 257 22.40 -23.26 -34.97
N LEU A 258 21.07 -23.08 -35.03
CA LEU A 258 20.25 -23.46 -36.20
C LEU A 258 20.56 -22.62 -37.45
N THR A 259 20.78 -21.32 -37.29
CA THR A 259 21.14 -20.44 -38.43
C THR A 259 22.52 -20.74 -38.98
N ARG A 260 23.44 -21.22 -38.14
CA ARG A 260 24.79 -21.60 -38.56
C ARG A 260 24.84 -22.97 -39.24
N SER A 261 23.98 -23.92 -38.85
CA SER A 261 23.91 -25.25 -39.49
C SER A 261 23.11 -25.26 -40.80
N GLY A 262 22.22 -24.29 -41.02
CA GLY A 262 21.45 -24.15 -42.26
C GLY A 262 22.17 -23.41 -43.41
N GLY A 263 23.34 -22.82 -43.18
CA GLY A 263 24.12 -22.09 -44.19
C GLY A 263 25.15 -22.93 -44.96
N SER A 264 25.11 -24.26 -44.83
CA SER A 264 26.08 -25.19 -45.39
C SER A 264 25.50 -26.16 -46.45
N THR A 265 24.49 -25.71 -47.20
CA THR A 265 23.99 -26.36 -48.43
C THR A 265 24.11 -25.39 -49.59
#